data_AF-A0A7W7Q7Y5-F1
#
_entry.id   AF-A0A7W7Q7Y5-F1
#
_cell.length_a   1.000
_cell.length_b   1.000
_cell.length_c   1.000
_cell.angle_alpha   90.00
_cell.angle_beta   90.00
_cell.angle_gamma   90.00
#
_symmetry.space_group_name_H-M   'P 1'
#
loop_
_entity.id
_entity.type
_entity.pdbx_description
1 polymer ?
#
loop_
_entity_poly.entity_id
_entity_poly.type
_entity_poly.pdbx_seq_one_letter_code
_entity_poly.pdbx_strand_id
1 'polypeptide(L)'
;MRWKIPASVLLVLALLIPASTAVAQTGSSRLDETTCQAVVYTDIRELFVVDLDTASDLEIRMLANRISSVAGAESLTGLYEAVQELLRNGSPDEIRAFLQEGWQTHWTIDLRVTVLRTMGDPAAGANVRAAAQEALDDGTIDTFLTYLNHGLYVARALDAGWSLEVHTDIRGLFVVDLDTASDLEIRMLANRISSVAGAESLTGLYEAVQELLRNGSPDEIRAFLQEGWQTHWTMDLRVTVLRTMGDPAAGANVRAAAQEALDDGTIDTFLTYLNHGLYVARALDACESQPA
;
A
#
# COMPACT_ATOMS: atom_id res chain seq x y z
N MET A 1 11.27 56.86 53.87
CA MET A 1 12.19 56.33 52.84
C MET A 1 13.00 55.21 53.51
N ARG A 2 12.57 53.93 53.47
CA ARG A 2 13.00 52.85 52.52
C ARG A 2 14.52 52.87 52.26
N TRP A 3 15.35 51.83 52.45
CA TRP A 3 15.23 50.40 52.82
C TRP A 3 16.67 49.86 53.09
N LYS A 4 16.96 49.22 54.23
CA LYS A 4 17.26 47.78 54.48
C LYS A 4 18.55 47.14 53.87
N ILE A 5 19.52 46.91 54.77
CA ILE A 5 20.47 45.78 55.03
C ILE A 5 21.02 44.93 53.86
N PRO A 6 22.36 44.70 53.78
CA PRO A 6 22.99 43.74 52.89
C PRO A 6 23.17 42.38 53.57
N ALA A 7 22.75 41.30 52.91
CA ALA A 7 23.25 39.93 53.07
C ALA A 7 22.40 39.03 52.18
N SER A 8 23.03 38.32 51.26
CA SER A 8 22.82 36.88 51.06
C SER A 8 23.53 36.45 49.79
N VAL A 9 24.67 35.81 50.02
CA VAL A 9 25.32 34.85 49.11
C VAL A 9 24.25 33.84 48.67
N LEU A 10 23.95 33.79 47.38
CA LEU A 10 23.30 32.65 46.76
C LEU A 10 24.30 32.02 45.79
N LEU A 11 24.94 30.96 46.29
CA LEU A 11 25.55 29.90 45.50
C LEU A 11 24.42 29.32 44.62
N VAL A 12 24.39 29.66 43.34
CA VAL A 12 23.59 28.89 42.37
C VAL A 12 24.45 27.75 41.90
N LEU A 13 24.15 26.56 42.42
CA LEU A 13 24.63 25.29 41.93
C LEU A 13 24.39 25.22 40.41
N ALA A 14 25.46 25.04 39.66
CA ALA A 14 25.40 24.63 38.27
C ALA A 14 24.85 23.20 38.20
N LEU A 15 23.55 23.06 37.96
CA LEU A 15 22.99 21.83 37.41
C LEU A 15 23.11 21.91 35.88
N LEU A 16 24.31 21.56 35.39
CA LEU A 16 24.47 21.03 34.05
C LEU A 16 23.68 19.73 34.01
N ILE A 17 22.41 19.82 33.62
CA ILE A 17 21.71 18.67 33.05
C ILE A 17 22.44 18.43 31.72
N PRO A 18 23.19 17.33 31.52
CA PRO A 18 23.53 16.96 30.17
C PRO A 18 22.18 16.81 29.48
N ALA A 19 21.94 17.63 28.45
CA ALA A 19 20.97 17.26 27.45
C ALA A 19 21.48 15.95 26.89
N SER A 20 21.04 14.84 27.50
CA SER A 20 21.02 13.56 26.82
C SER A 20 20.21 13.86 25.59
N THR A 21 20.89 14.00 24.45
CA THR A 21 20.28 13.72 23.17
C THR A 21 19.64 12.37 23.38
N ALA A 22 18.31 12.37 23.50
CA ALA A 22 17.54 11.15 23.35
C ALA A 22 17.78 10.75 21.89
N VAL A 23 18.85 9.99 21.68
CA VAL A 23 18.96 9.08 20.55
C VAL A 23 17.78 8.14 20.71
N ALA A 24 16.69 8.46 20.01
CA ALA A 24 15.62 7.51 19.77
C ALA A 24 16.21 6.44 18.84
N GLN A 25 16.89 5.45 19.41
CA GLN A 25 17.24 4.23 18.69
C GLN A 25 16.21 3.15 19.01
N THR A 26 15.49 2.79 17.94
CA THR A 26 15.07 1.45 17.48
C THR A 26 13.98 0.67 18.21
N GLY A 27 13.02 0.18 17.41
CA GLY A 27 12.11 -0.95 17.67
C GLY A 27 10.62 -0.59 17.47
N SER A 28 9.85 -1.14 16.52
CA SER A 28 10.15 -2.15 15.49
C SER A 28 9.52 -1.77 14.15
N SER A 29 10.34 -1.73 13.13
CA SER A 29 9.88 -1.70 11.75
C SER A 29 9.30 -3.07 11.39
N ARG A 30 8.38 -3.12 10.43
CA ARG A 30 8.12 -4.38 9.70
C ARG A 30 8.80 -4.33 8.34
N LEU A 31 9.99 -3.77 8.37
CA LEU A 31 11.06 -4.14 7.47
C LEU A 31 11.83 -5.21 8.22
N ASP A 32 12.36 -6.20 7.53
CA ASP A 32 13.42 -6.97 8.15
C ASP A 32 14.62 -6.02 8.34
N GLU A 33 14.87 -5.55 9.56
CA GLU A 33 15.93 -4.58 9.87
C GLU A 33 17.32 -5.11 9.50
N THR A 34 17.49 -6.43 9.44
CA THR A 34 18.76 -7.03 9.05
C THR A 34 18.98 -7.06 7.54
N THR A 35 17.89 -7.11 6.75
CA THR A 35 17.95 -7.17 5.28
C THR A 35 17.42 -5.92 4.59
N CYS A 36 16.81 -4.99 5.33
CA CYS A 36 16.03 -3.86 4.85
C CYS A 36 15.02 -4.24 3.75
N GLN A 37 14.30 -5.36 3.92
CA GLN A 37 13.28 -5.83 2.98
C GLN A 37 11.86 -5.69 3.54
N ALA A 38 10.90 -5.36 2.66
CA ALA A 38 9.49 -5.40 2.99
C ALA A 38 9.05 -6.87 3.10
N VAL A 39 8.35 -7.21 4.19
CA VAL A 39 7.68 -8.50 4.28
C VAL A 39 6.42 -8.42 3.43
N VAL A 40 6.43 -9.09 2.28
CA VAL A 40 5.28 -9.18 1.38
C VAL A 40 4.47 -10.43 1.74
N TYR A 41 3.20 -10.23 2.06
CA TYR A 41 2.24 -11.31 2.29
C TYR A 41 1.65 -11.77 0.96
N THR A 42 1.85 -13.05 0.64
CA THR A 42 1.38 -13.69 -0.58
C THR A 42 -0.13 -13.90 -0.51
N ASP A 43 -0.83 -13.59 -1.59
CA ASP A 43 -2.21 -14.06 -1.75
C ASP A 43 -2.22 -15.56 -2.06
N ILE A 44 -2.44 -16.40 -1.04
CA ILE A 44 -2.41 -17.85 -1.22
C ILE A 44 -3.53 -18.38 -2.12
N ARG A 45 -4.55 -17.57 -2.45
CA ARG A 45 -5.60 -17.93 -3.42
C ARG A 45 -5.02 -18.16 -4.81
N GLU A 46 -3.95 -17.45 -5.16
CA GLU A 46 -3.26 -17.62 -6.44
C GLU A 46 -2.55 -18.98 -6.56
N LEU A 47 -2.35 -19.69 -5.45
CA LEU A 47 -1.78 -21.03 -5.47
C LEU A 47 -2.77 -22.09 -5.95
N PHE A 48 -4.08 -21.81 -5.91
CA PHE A 48 -5.16 -22.72 -6.29
C PHE A 48 -5.36 -22.75 -7.81
N VAL A 49 -4.36 -23.28 -8.51
CA VAL A 49 -4.37 -23.43 -9.97
C VAL A 49 -5.00 -24.76 -10.43
N VAL A 50 -5.34 -25.64 -9.49
CA VAL A 50 -5.92 -26.97 -9.77
C VAL A 50 -7.39 -27.01 -9.34
N ASP A 51 -8.21 -27.73 -10.10
CA ASP A 51 -9.58 -28.05 -9.72
C ASP A 51 -9.57 -29.09 -8.58
N LEU A 52 -9.94 -28.67 -7.38
CA LEU A 52 -9.89 -29.51 -6.18
C LEU A 52 -10.85 -30.71 -6.23
N ASP A 53 -11.92 -30.63 -7.03
CA ASP A 53 -12.90 -31.72 -7.14
C ASP A 53 -12.36 -32.89 -7.97
N THR A 54 -11.41 -32.61 -8.87
CA THR A 54 -10.83 -33.61 -9.79
C THR A 54 -9.34 -33.87 -9.55
N ALA A 55 -8.68 -33.03 -8.74
CA ALA A 55 -7.25 -33.16 -8.42
C ALA A 55 -6.91 -34.51 -7.79
N SER A 56 -5.81 -35.09 -8.26
CA SER A 56 -5.20 -36.30 -7.71
C SER A 56 -4.66 -36.08 -6.30
N ASP A 57 -4.47 -37.17 -5.56
CA ASP A 57 -3.90 -37.16 -4.21
C ASP A 57 -2.50 -36.51 -4.15
N LEU A 58 -1.72 -36.61 -5.24
CA LEU A 58 -0.41 -35.98 -5.34
C LEU A 58 -0.54 -34.46 -5.51
N GLU A 59 -1.45 -34.00 -6.37
CA GLU A 59 -1.67 -32.57 -6.63
C GLU A 59 -2.14 -31.83 -5.38
N ILE A 60 -3.10 -32.39 -4.64
CA ILE A 60 -3.57 -31.79 -3.38
C ILE A 60 -2.46 -31.75 -2.33
N ARG A 61 -1.60 -32.78 -2.26
CA ARG A 61 -0.44 -32.78 -1.35
C ARG A 61 0.61 -31.75 -1.77
N MET A 62 0.86 -31.58 -3.06
CA MET A 62 1.76 -30.55 -3.56
C MET A 62 1.24 -29.14 -3.25
N LEU A 63 -0.06 -28.90 -3.45
CA LEU A 63 -0.69 -27.62 -3.09
C LEU A 63 -0.58 -27.35 -1.58
N ALA A 64 -0.91 -28.34 -0.74
CA ALA A 64 -0.75 -28.23 0.71
C ALA A 64 0.71 -27.92 1.12
N ASN A 65 1.70 -28.59 0.51
CA ASN A 65 3.12 -28.26 0.76
C ASN A 65 3.49 -26.83 0.35
N ARG A 66 2.96 -26.33 -0.79
CA ARG A 66 3.18 -24.93 -1.22
C ARG A 66 2.59 -23.94 -0.22
N ILE A 67 1.35 -24.17 0.23
CA ILE A 67 0.70 -23.34 1.25
C ILE A 67 1.50 -23.37 2.56
N SER A 68 1.95 -24.55 3.00
CA SER A 68 2.79 -24.68 4.20
C SER A 68 4.10 -23.90 4.08
N SER A 69 4.74 -23.94 2.91
CA SER A 69 5.98 -23.20 2.65
C SER A 69 5.76 -21.68 2.78
N VAL A 70 4.68 -21.16 2.18
CA VAL A 70 4.33 -19.73 2.29
C VAL A 70 4.01 -19.36 3.73
N ALA A 71 3.16 -20.14 4.39
CA ALA A 71 2.77 -19.89 5.78
C ALA A 71 3.97 -19.88 6.74
N GLY A 72 4.94 -20.79 6.53
CA GLY A 72 6.17 -20.81 7.31
C GLY A 72 7.05 -19.59 7.07
N ALA A 73 7.24 -19.19 5.80
CA ALA A 73 8.05 -18.02 5.45
C ALA A 73 7.47 -16.71 6.00
N GLU A 74 6.14 -16.59 6.00
CA GLU A 74 5.42 -15.38 6.44
C GLU A 74 5.04 -15.41 7.94
N SER A 75 5.49 -16.43 8.67
CA SER A 75 5.17 -16.64 10.09
C SER A 75 3.67 -16.67 10.38
N LEU A 76 2.88 -17.23 9.47
CA LEU A 76 1.46 -17.52 9.59
C LEU A 76 1.28 -18.85 10.34
N THR A 77 1.50 -18.80 11.65
CA THR A 77 1.65 -19.98 12.50
C THR A 77 0.42 -20.89 12.49
N GLY A 78 -0.79 -20.33 12.60
CA GLY A 78 -2.01 -21.12 12.65
C GLY A 78 -2.27 -21.91 11.36
N LEU A 79 -2.04 -21.28 10.20
CA LEU A 79 -2.14 -21.92 8.89
C LEU A 79 -1.03 -22.95 8.70
N TYR A 80 0.21 -22.60 9.05
CA TYR A 80 1.35 -23.51 8.95
C TYR A 80 1.12 -24.80 9.75
N GLU A 81 0.70 -24.68 11.01
CA GLU A 81 0.47 -25.83 11.89
C GLU A 81 -0.69 -26.70 11.40
N ALA A 82 -1.80 -26.09 10.98
CA ALA A 82 -2.96 -26.81 10.46
C ALA A 82 -2.61 -27.64 9.21
N VAL A 83 -1.87 -27.04 8.27
CA VAL A 83 -1.44 -27.73 7.04
C VAL A 83 -0.43 -28.83 7.35
N GLN A 84 0.52 -28.59 8.24
CA GLN A 84 1.54 -29.58 8.60
C GLN A 84 0.94 -30.80 9.31
N GLU A 85 -0.09 -30.61 10.11
CA GLU A 85 -0.82 -31.73 10.73
C GLU A 85 -1.49 -32.61 9.67
N LEU A 86 -2.18 -32.00 8.70
CA LEU A 86 -2.78 -32.71 7.58
C LEU A 86 -1.75 -33.42 6.71
N LEU A 87 -0.59 -32.81 6.46
CA LEU A 87 0.47 -33.44 5.68
C LEU A 87 1.06 -34.68 6.36
N ARG A 88 1.16 -34.68 7.71
CA ARG A 88 1.69 -35.80 8.50
C ARG A 88 0.68 -36.92 8.68
N ASN A 89 -0.55 -36.58 9.06
CA ASN A 89 -1.52 -37.53 9.59
C ASN A 89 -2.81 -37.61 8.76
N GLY A 90 -3.03 -36.68 7.84
CA GLY A 90 -4.27 -36.58 7.06
C GLY A 90 -4.35 -37.55 5.88
N SER A 91 -5.56 -38.10 5.70
CA SER A 91 -5.99 -38.79 4.49
C SER A 91 -6.14 -37.82 3.31
N PRO A 92 -6.12 -38.30 2.06
CA PRO A 92 -6.37 -37.44 0.90
C PRO A 92 -7.69 -36.68 0.97
N ASP A 93 -8.76 -37.29 1.47
CA ASP A 93 -10.07 -36.65 1.59
C ASP A 93 -10.07 -35.51 2.64
N GLU A 94 -9.34 -35.68 3.75
CA GLU A 94 -9.18 -34.61 4.76
C GLU A 94 -8.35 -33.44 4.22
N ILE A 95 -7.29 -33.72 3.45
CA ILE A 95 -6.49 -32.67 2.79
C ILE A 95 -7.37 -31.91 1.78
N ARG A 96 -8.17 -32.62 0.98
CA ARG A 96 -9.07 -32.01 -0.01
C ARG A 96 -10.12 -31.12 0.68
N ALA A 97 -10.78 -31.62 1.73
CA ALA A 97 -11.76 -30.85 2.49
C ALA A 97 -11.14 -29.57 3.09
N PHE A 98 -9.91 -29.66 3.62
CA PHE A 98 -9.20 -28.48 4.11
C PHE A 98 -8.87 -27.48 3.00
N LEU A 99 -8.42 -27.93 1.84
CA LEU A 99 -8.11 -27.07 0.70
C LEU A 99 -9.36 -26.40 0.11
N GLN A 100 -10.54 -27.00 0.26
CA GLN A 100 -11.79 -26.37 -0.17
C GLN A 100 -12.19 -25.21 0.76
N GLU A 101 -12.19 -25.41 2.08
CA GLU A 101 -12.79 -24.43 3.01
C GLU A 101 -12.03 -24.21 4.34
N GLY A 102 -11.09 -25.09 4.69
CA GLY A 102 -10.40 -25.03 5.98
C GLY A 102 -9.35 -23.91 6.07
N TRP A 103 -8.60 -23.68 4.99
CA TRP A 103 -7.47 -22.73 4.98
C TRP A 103 -7.90 -21.29 5.25
N GLN A 104 -9.08 -20.88 4.80
CA GLN A 104 -9.58 -19.50 4.88
C GLN A 104 -9.61 -19.03 6.34
N THR A 105 -10.09 -19.88 7.24
CA THR A 105 -10.23 -19.52 8.67
C THR A 105 -8.86 -19.31 9.30
N HIS A 106 -7.94 -20.26 9.12
CA HIS A 106 -6.59 -20.18 9.68
C HIS A 106 -5.82 -18.97 9.13
N TRP A 107 -5.89 -18.76 7.82
CA TRP A 107 -5.21 -17.64 7.17
C TRP A 107 -5.76 -16.29 7.62
N THR A 108 -7.09 -16.13 7.65
CA THR A 108 -7.74 -14.90 8.13
C THR A 108 -7.33 -14.57 9.56
N ILE A 109 -7.28 -15.58 10.44
CA ILE A 109 -6.84 -15.40 11.84
C ILE A 109 -5.39 -14.94 11.90
N ASP A 110 -4.48 -15.59 11.17
CA ASP A 110 -3.06 -15.24 11.19
C ASP A 110 -2.82 -13.83 10.63
N LEU A 111 -3.48 -13.46 9.53
CA LEU A 111 -3.43 -12.11 8.97
C LEU A 111 -3.96 -11.08 9.97
N ARG A 112 -5.12 -11.33 10.60
CA ARG A 112 -5.70 -10.45 11.63
C ARG A 112 -4.76 -10.26 12.82
N VAL A 113 -4.17 -11.33 13.34
CA VAL A 113 -3.18 -11.28 14.42
C VAL A 113 -1.98 -10.44 14.00
N THR A 114 -1.55 -10.62 12.75
CA THR A 114 -0.48 -9.84 12.16
C THR A 114 -0.81 -8.34 12.10
N VAL A 115 -2.02 -7.94 11.72
CA VAL A 115 -2.48 -6.53 11.76
C VAL A 115 -2.53 -6.01 13.20
N LEU A 116 -3.00 -6.81 14.15
CA LEU A 116 -3.00 -6.43 15.57
C LEU A 116 -1.58 -6.18 16.10
N ARG A 117 -0.58 -6.94 15.64
CA ARG A 117 0.82 -6.73 16.02
C ARG A 117 1.35 -5.40 15.51
N THR A 118 1.03 -4.99 14.28
CA THR A 118 1.48 -3.68 13.76
C THR A 118 0.84 -2.53 14.51
N MET A 119 -0.42 -2.67 14.96
CA MET A 119 -1.12 -1.70 15.79
C MET A 119 -0.54 -1.60 17.21
N GLY A 120 -0.14 -2.75 17.79
CA GLY A 120 0.43 -2.86 19.12
C GLY A 120 1.92 -2.52 19.22
N ASP A 121 2.57 -2.27 18.08
CA ASP A 121 3.97 -1.85 18.03
C ASP A 121 4.17 -0.53 18.81
N PRO A 122 5.15 -0.44 19.72
CA PRO A 122 5.46 0.81 20.42
C PRO A 122 5.77 1.99 19.48
N ALA A 123 6.34 1.71 18.30
CA ALA A 123 6.64 2.71 17.29
C ALA A 123 5.45 3.06 16.38
N ALA A 124 4.31 2.36 16.50
CA ALA A 124 3.12 2.73 15.74
C ALA A 124 2.70 4.17 16.10
N GLY A 125 2.48 5.02 15.10
CA GLY A 125 1.93 6.35 15.31
C GLY A 125 0.41 6.36 15.21
N ALA A 126 -0.18 7.54 15.06
CA ALA A 126 -1.63 7.69 15.01
C ALA A 126 -2.21 7.13 13.69
N ASN A 127 -1.52 7.34 12.57
CA ASN A 127 -1.95 6.88 11.26
C ASN A 127 -1.85 5.36 11.15
N VAL A 128 -0.77 4.74 11.65
CA VAL A 128 -0.66 3.26 11.66
C VAL A 128 -1.80 2.64 12.47
N ARG A 129 -2.13 3.19 13.64
CA ARG A 129 -3.24 2.69 14.46
C ARG A 129 -4.59 2.87 13.77
N ALA A 130 -4.83 4.02 13.14
CA ALA A 130 -6.08 4.28 12.42
C ALA A 130 -6.25 3.33 11.23
N ALA A 131 -5.23 3.19 10.37
CA ALA A 131 -5.27 2.30 9.21
C ALA A 131 -5.38 0.82 9.61
N ALA A 132 -4.71 0.40 10.70
CA ALA A 132 -4.87 -0.94 11.23
C ALA A 132 -6.29 -1.19 11.72
N GLN A 133 -6.87 -0.22 12.46
CA GLN A 133 -8.24 -0.32 12.96
C GLN A 133 -9.24 -0.43 11.82
N GLU A 134 -9.08 0.36 10.76
CA GLU A 134 -9.93 0.28 9.55
C GLU A 134 -9.89 -1.12 8.93
N ALA A 135 -8.70 -1.70 8.75
CA ALA A 135 -8.56 -3.07 8.25
C ALA A 135 -9.21 -4.10 9.19
N LEU A 136 -9.10 -3.91 10.51
CA LEU A 136 -9.71 -4.80 11.52
C LEU A 136 -11.24 -4.69 11.57
N ASP A 137 -11.79 -3.51 11.29
CA ASP A 137 -13.23 -3.24 11.28
C ASP A 137 -13.90 -3.88 10.06
N ASP A 138 -13.26 -3.83 8.89
CA ASP A 138 -13.71 -4.55 7.69
C ASP A 138 -13.51 -6.08 7.84
N GLY A 139 -12.32 -6.48 8.28
CA GLY A 139 -12.04 -7.86 8.69
C GLY A 139 -11.95 -8.88 7.56
N THR A 140 -11.86 -8.44 6.30
CA THR A 140 -11.68 -9.33 5.14
C THR A 140 -10.21 -9.63 4.87
N ILE A 141 -9.95 -10.74 4.18
CA ILE A 141 -8.60 -11.11 3.72
C ILE A 141 -8.02 -10.01 2.83
N ASP A 142 -8.82 -9.45 1.92
CA ASP A 142 -8.38 -8.44 0.95
C ASP A 142 -7.92 -7.16 1.66
N THR A 143 -8.65 -6.71 2.68
CA THR A 143 -8.26 -5.51 3.44
C THR A 143 -7.05 -5.77 4.32
N PHE A 144 -6.90 -6.96 4.90
CA PHE A 144 -5.68 -7.34 5.60
C PHE A 144 -4.46 -7.33 4.67
N LEU A 145 -4.52 -8.00 3.52
CA LEU A 145 -3.41 -8.01 2.56
C LEU A 145 -3.07 -6.59 2.07
N THR A 146 -4.09 -5.81 1.70
CA THR A 146 -3.92 -4.43 1.25
C THR A 146 -3.25 -3.58 2.32
N TYR A 147 -3.70 -3.67 3.57
CA TYR A 147 -3.06 -2.95 4.67
C TYR A 147 -1.62 -3.42 4.89
N LEU A 148 -1.37 -4.72 4.96
CA LEU A 148 -0.05 -5.24 5.31
C LEU A 148 1.00 -4.96 4.23
N ASN A 149 0.63 -5.10 2.96
CA ASN A 149 1.55 -4.92 1.83
C ASN A 149 1.69 -3.45 1.41
N HIS A 150 0.68 -2.61 1.67
CA HIS A 150 0.65 -1.23 1.19
C HIS A 150 0.30 -0.22 2.29
N GLY A 151 -0.89 -0.36 2.90
CA GLY A 151 -1.44 0.63 3.83
C GLY A 151 -0.56 0.92 5.05
N LEU A 152 0.15 -0.08 5.56
CA LEU A 152 1.09 0.03 6.67
C LEU A 152 2.23 1.00 6.35
N TYR A 153 2.79 0.93 5.14
CA TYR A 153 3.91 1.78 4.71
C TYR A 153 3.45 3.21 4.46
N VAL A 154 2.27 3.38 3.86
CA VAL A 154 1.63 4.70 3.68
C VAL A 154 1.35 5.35 5.05
N ALA A 155 0.79 4.59 6.00
CA ALA A 155 0.49 5.09 7.33
C ALA A 155 1.76 5.45 8.12
N ARG A 156 2.83 4.67 7.98
CA ARG A 156 4.15 5.00 8.57
C ARG A 156 4.74 6.25 7.96
N ALA A 157 4.63 6.43 6.64
CA ALA A 157 5.08 7.65 5.97
C ALA A 157 4.36 8.89 6.53
N LEU A 158 3.05 8.80 6.76
CA LEU A 158 2.28 9.88 7.41
C LEU A 158 2.73 10.12 8.85
N ASP A 159 2.95 9.07 9.63
CA ASP A 159 3.45 9.18 11.00
C ASP A 159 4.87 9.80 11.05
N ALA A 160 5.68 9.58 10.01
CA ALA A 160 6.99 10.23 9.82
C ALA A 160 6.89 11.66 9.25
N GLY A 161 5.68 12.17 8.98
CA GLY A 161 5.43 13.51 8.47
C GLY A 161 5.69 13.69 6.97
N TRP A 162 5.73 12.61 6.20
CA TRP A 162 5.89 12.69 4.74
C TRP A 162 4.64 13.28 4.10
N SER A 163 4.84 14.11 3.08
CA SER A 163 3.75 14.56 2.21
C SER A 163 3.37 13.43 1.27
N LEU A 164 2.12 12.98 1.34
CA LEU A 164 1.56 12.03 0.40
C LEU A 164 0.89 12.77 -0.74
N GLU A 165 1.28 12.43 -1.97
CA GLU A 165 0.49 12.70 -3.15
C GLU A 165 -0.43 11.49 -3.37
N VAL A 166 -1.74 11.75 -3.47
CA VAL A 166 -2.74 10.74 -3.77
C VAL A 166 -3.23 10.98 -5.18
N HIS A 167 -3.09 9.96 -6.02
CA HIS A 167 -3.55 9.95 -7.40
C HIS A 167 -4.91 9.30 -7.50
N THR A 168 -5.88 10.05 -8.02
CA THR A 168 -7.26 9.64 -8.16
C THR A 168 -7.39 8.66 -9.33
N ASP A 169 -8.06 7.54 -9.10
CA ASP A 169 -8.54 6.70 -10.20
C ASP A 169 -9.74 7.34 -10.89
N ILE A 170 -9.50 7.98 -12.04
CA ILE A 170 -10.56 8.69 -12.78
C ILE A 170 -11.63 7.76 -13.35
N ARG A 171 -11.40 6.44 -13.41
CA ARG A 171 -12.44 5.47 -13.81
C ARG A 171 -13.64 5.52 -12.87
N GLY A 172 -13.42 5.80 -11.58
CA GLY A 172 -14.48 5.99 -10.60
C GLY A 172 -15.40 7.19 -10.87
N LEU A 173 -15.04 8.08 -11.81
CA LEU A 173 -15.89 9.20 -12.21
C LEU A 173 -17.00 8.80 -13.19
N PHE A 174 -16.83 7.67 -13.90
CA PHE A 174 -17.75 7.16 -14.93
C PHE A 174 -18.96 6.46 -14.29
N VAL A 175 -19.84 7.27 -13.69
CA VAL A 175 -21.07 6.82 -13.02
C VAL A 175 -22.31 6.90 -13.92
N VAL A 176 -22.11 7.18 -15.22
CA VAL A 176 -23.16 7.32 -16.23
C VAL A 176 -22.91 6.36 -17.38
N ASP A 177 -23.99 5.84 -17.97
CA ASP A 177 -23.93 5.08 -19.21
C ASP A 177 -23.72 6.04 -20.38
N LEU A 178 -22.54 6.00 -21.01
CA LEU A 178 -22.15 6.93 -22.06
C LEU A 178 -22.99 6.79 -23.33
N ASP A 179 -23.60 5.63 -23.57
CA ASP A 179 -24.41 5.39 -24.77
C ASP A 179 -25.77 6.09 -24.66
N THR A 180 -26.26 6.31 -23.45
CA THR A 180 -27.57 6.92 -23.17
C THR A 180 -27.49 8.29 -22.50
N ALA A 181 -26.31 8.68 -22.01
CA ALA A 181 -26.08 9.97 -21.35
C ALA A 181 -26.41 11.15 -22.26
N SER A 182 -27.09 12.15 -21.68
CA SER A 182 -27.38 13.42 -22.33
C SER A 182 -26.11 14.25 -22.55
N ASP A 183 -26.19 15.22 -23.46
CA ASP A 183 -25.09 16.15 -23.76
C ASP A 183 -24.60 16.92 -22.53
N LEU A 184 -25.50 17.20 -21.58
CA LEU A 184 -25.14 17.87 -20.32
C LEU A 184 -24.34 16.93 -19.40
N GLU A 185 -24.75 15.67 -19.28
CA GLU A 185 -24.09 14.68 -18.43
C GLU A 185 -22.67 14.38 -18.90
N ILE A 186 -22.47 14.18 -20.21
CA ILE A 186 -21.11 13.97 -20.76
C ILE A 186 -20.22 15.20 -20.57
N ARG A 187 -20.76 16.42 -20.69
CA ARG A 187 -20.02 17.67 -20.41
C ARG A 187 -19.70 17.81 -18.93
N MET A 188 -20.59 17.43 -18.03
CA MET A 188 -20.33 17.41 -16.59
C MET A 188 -19.22 16.42 -16.25
N LEU A 189 -19.25 15.21 -16.81
CA LEU A 189 -18.19 14.21 -16.62
C LEU A 189 -16.85 14.73 -17.16
N ALA A 190 -16.81 15.29 -18.36
CA ALA A 190 -15.61 15.91 -18.92
C ALA A 190 -15.06 17.04 -18.01
N ASN A 191 -15.92 17.91 -17.48
CA ASN A 191 -15.49 18.94 -16.52
C ASN A 191 -14.90 18.35 -15.23
N ARG A 192 -15.49 17.27 -14.70
CA ARG A 192 -14.95 16.57 -13.52
C ARG A 192 -13.58 15.97 -13.81
N ILE A 193 -13.40 15.30 -14.95
CA ILE A 193 -12.09 14.77 -15.38
C ILE A 193 -11.08 15.90 -15.51
N SER A 194 -11.44 17.00 -16.17
CA SER A 194 -10.54 18.17 -16.30
C SER A 194 -10.15 18.75 -14.94
N SER A 195 -11.09 18.80 -13.98
CA SER A 195 -10.78 19.27 -12.62
C SER A 195 -9.76 18.39 -11.93
N VAL A 196 -9.89 17.06 -12.00
CA VAL A 196 -8.91 16.13 -11.43
C VAL A 196 -7.58 16.25 -12.15
N ALA A 197 -7.59 16.29 -13.47
CA ALA A 197 -6.39 16.43 -14.28
C ALA A 197 -5.62 17.72 -13.96
N GLY A 198 -6.31 18.82 -13.75
CA GLY A 198 -5.70 20.08 -13.32
C GLY A 198 -5.09 20.01 -11.92
N ALA A 199 -5.80 19.40 -10.96
CA ALA A 199 -5.33 19.27 -9.58
C ALA A 199 -4.09 18.37 -9.47
N GLU A 200 -4.02 17.31 -10.27
CA GLU A 200 -2.92 16.35 -10.27
C GLU A 200 -1.83 16.66 -11.32
N SER A 201 -1.91 17.82 -11.97
CA SER A 201 -0.96 18.23 -13.03
C SER A 201 -0.82 17.20 -14.17
N LEU A 202 -1.92 16.52 -14.51
CA LEU A 202 -2.04 15.61 -15.65
C LEU A 202 -2.25 16.44 -16.92
N THR A 203 -1.17 17.05 -17.42
CA THR A 203 -1.21 18.08 -18.46
C THR A 203 -1.84 17.57 -19.76
N GLY A 204 -1.45 16.38 -20.24
CA GLY A 204 -1.97 15.85 -21.50
C GLY A 204 -3.47 15.58 -21.46
N LEU A 205 -3.96 15.00 -20.36
CA LEU A 205 -5.38 14.75 -20.13
C LEU A 205 -6.14 16.06 -19.97
N TYR A 206 -5.60 16.99 -19.18
CA TYR A 206 -6.21 18.30 -18.96
C TYR A 206 -6.43 19.06 -20.26
N GLU A 207 -5.39 19.16 -21.10
CA GLU A 207 -5.43 19.87 -22.38
C GLU A 207 -6.40 19.21 -23.37
N ALA A 208 -6.37 17.89 -23.50
CA ALA A 208 -7.27 17.15 -24.39
C ALA A 208 -8.74 17.39 -24.03
N VAL A 209 -9.08 17.31 -22.74
CA VAL A 209 -10.45 17.52 -22.26
C VAL A 209 -10.87 18.98 -22.41
N GLN A 210 -9.99 19.92 -22.10
CA GLN A 210 -10.27 21.36 -22.24
C GLN A 210 -10.54 21.76 -23.68
N GLU A 211 -9.84 21.18 -24.65
CA GLU A 211 -10.09 21.44 -26.07
C GLU A 211 -11.49 20.95 -26.48
N LEU A 212 -11.86 19.74 -26.07
CA LEU A 212 -13.20 19.20 -26.29
C LEU A 212 -14.31 20.02 -25.62
N LEU A 213 -14.06 20.53 -24.41
CA LEU A 213 -15.02 21.39 -23.71
C LEU A 213 -15.25 22.72 -24.42
N ARG A 214 -14.22 23.29 -25.06
CA ARG A 214 -14.30 24.57 -25.78
C ARG A 214 -14.91 24.43 -27.17
N ASN A 215 -14.44 23.45 -27.93
CA ASN A 215 -14.67 23.37 -29.37
C ASN A 215 -15.37 22.07 -29.81
N GLY A 216 -15.46 21.07 -28.94
CA GLY A 216 -16.01 19.76 -29.27
C GLY A 216 -17.53 19.70 -29.34
N SER A 217 -18.00 18.97 -30.35
CA SER A 217 -19.39 18.50 -30.45
C SER A 217 -19.69 17.45 -29.37
N PRO A 218 -20.98 17.22 -29.03
CA PRO A 218 -21.35 16.16 -28.10
C PRO A 218 -20.83 14.77 -28.49
N ASP A 219 -20.83 14.45 -29.78
CA ASP A 219 -20.35 13.15 -30.29
C ASP A 219 -18.84 12.99 -30.12
N GLU A 220 -18.05 14.05 -30.33
CA GLU A 220 -16.60 14.04 -30.08
C GLU A 220 -16.27 13.88 -28.60
N ILE A 221 -17.02 14.56 -27.72
CA ILE A 221 -16.88 14.41 -26.26
C ILE A 221 -17.19 12.96 -25.86
N ARG A 222 -18.28 12.39 -26.38
CA ARG A 222 -18.67 11.00 -26.08
C ARG A 222 -17.62 10.00 -26.55
N ALA A 223 -17.13 10.12 -27.77
CA ALA A 223 -16.08 9.27 -28.30
C ALA A 223 -14.80 9.34 -27.44
N PHE A 224 -14.41 10.53 -27.00
CA PHE A 224 -13.28 10.70 -26.10
C PHE A 224 -13.51 10.03 -24.73
N LEU A 225 -14.70 10.18 -24.15
CA LEU A 225 -15.03 9.58 -22.85
C LEU A 225 -15.10 8.04 -22.94
N GLN A 226 -15.42 7.47 -24.10
CA GLN A 226 -15.40 6.03 -24.29
C GLN A 226 -13.96 5.48 -24.32
N GLU A 227 -13.08 6.06 -25.15
CA GLU A 227 -11.77 5.44 -25.45
C GLU A 227 -10.57 6.41 -25.54
N GLY A 228 -10.81 7.71 -25.58
CA GLY A 228 -9.76 8.71 -25.79
C GLY A 228 -8.93 9.03 -24.55
N TRP A 229 -9.54 9.05 -23.37
CA TRP A 229 -8.89 9.50 -22.12
C TRP A 229 -7.73 8.60 -21.68
N GLN A 230 -7.81 7.30 -21.96
CA GLN A 230 -6.86 6.29 -21.49
C GLN A 230 -5.44 6.61 -21.95
N THR A 231 -5.28 7.00 -23.23
CA THR A 231 -3.96 7.30 -23.81
C THR A 231 -3.32 8.50 -23.12
N HIS A 232 -4.08 9.60 -22.96
CA HIS A 232 -3.57 10.81 -22.32
C HIS A 232 -3.22 10.57 -20.84
N TRP A 233 -4.12 9.91 -20.11
CA TRP A 233 -3.90 9.64 -18.69
C TRP A 233 -2.73 8.70 -18.45
N THR A 234 -2.60 7.63 -19.24
CA THR A 234 -1.47 6.69 -19.15
C THR A 234 -0.14 7.41 -19.37
N MET A 235 -0.08 8.33 -20.35
CA MET A 235 1.13 9.11 -20.61
C MET A 235 1.45 10.08 -19.47
N ASP A 236 0.46 10.75 -18.89
CA ASP A 236 0.68 11.65 -17.76
C ASP A 236 1.13 10.88 -16.50
N LEU A 237 0.50 9.74 -16.19
CA LEU A 237 0.91 8.87 -15.08
C LEU A 237 2.34 8.34 -15.29
N ARG A 238 2.69 7.90 -16.50
CA ARG A 238 4.05 7.48 -16.85
C ARG A 238 5.07 8.59 -16.59
N VAL A 239 4.74 9.83 -16.95
CA VAL A 239 5.60 10.99 -16.68
C VAL A 239 5.74 11.23 -15.18
N THR A 240 4.66 11.09 -14.40
CA THR A 240 4.72 11.20 -12.93
C THR A 240 5.66 10.15 -12.33
N VAL A 241 5.58 8.88 -12.77
CA VAL A 241 6.51 7.82 -12.35
C VAL A 241 7.96 8.14 -12.74
N LEU A 242 8.19 8.66 -13.94
CA LEU A 242 9.55 9.08 -14.35
C LEU A 242 10.08 10.22 -13.48
N ARG A 243 9.22 11.13 -13.00
CA ARG A 243 9.63 12.20 -12.07
C ARG A 243 10.03 11.65 -10.72
N THR A 244 9.30 10.68 -10.16
CA THR A 244 9.69 10.06 -8.88
C THR A 244 11.03 9.32 -9.00
N MET A 245 11.28 8.64 -10.12
CA MET A 245 12.56 8.00 -10.42
C MET A 245 13.72 8.99 -10.58
N GLY A 246 13.44 10.16 -11.18
CA GLY A 246 14.41 11.22 -11.41
C GLY A 246 14.66 12.15 -10.22
N ASP A 247 13.89 12.00 -9.13
CA ASP A 247 14.09 12.76 -7.90
C ASP A 247 15.51 12.49 -7.34
N PRO A 248 16.31 13.53 -7.03
CA PRO A 248 17.62 13.35 -6.42
C PRO A 248 17.60 12.56 -5.10
N ALA A 249 16.48 12.59 -4.37
CA ALA A 249 16.28 11.82 -3.14
C ALA A 249 15.85 10.36 -3.38
N ALA A 250 15.54 9.97 -4.62
CA ALA A 250 15.23 8.57 -4.94
C ALA A 250 16.45 7.68 -4.66
N GLY A 251 16.28 6.62 -3.88
CA GLY A 251 17.30 5.59 -3.66
C GLY A 251 17.18 4.46 -4.68
N ALA A 252 17.80 3.32 -4.38
CA ALA A 252 17.82 2.17 -5.28
C ALA A 252 16.44 1.51 -5.39
N ASN A 253 15.72 1.40 -4.27
CA ASN A 253 14.41 0.78 -4.21
C ASN A 253 13.36 1.62 -4.94
N VAL A 254 13.37 2.96 -4.78
CA VAL A 254 12.44 3.84 -5.53
C VAL A 254 12.65 3.71 -7.03
N ARG A 255 13.91 3.64 -7.49
CA ARG A 255 14.22 3.46 -8.93
C ARG A 255 13.79 2.08 -9.43
N ALA A 256 14.04 1.02 -8.66
CA ALA A 256 13.64 -0.33 -9.04
C ALA A 256 12.11 -0.47 -9.15
N ALA A 257 11.36 -0.02 -8.14
CA ALA A 257 9.90 -0.08 -8.14
C ALA A 257 9.28 0.81 -9.23
N ALA A 258 9.87 1.99 -9.49
CA ALA A 258 9.45 2.82 -10.62
C ALA A 258 9.69 2.12 -11.97
N GLN A 259 10.85 1.46 -12.13
CA GLN A 259 11.18 0.75 -13.36
C GLN A 259 10.20 -0.40 -13.62
N GLU A 260 9.86 -1.16 -12.58
CA GLU A 260 8.87 -2.24 -12.67
C GLU A 260 7.52 -1.73 -13.17
N ALA A 261 7.03 -0.62 -12.61
CA ALA A 261 5.79 0.01 -13.07
C ALA A 261 5.91 0.52 -14.52
N LEU A 262 7.07 1.06 -14.91
CA LEU A 262 7.33 1.53 -16.28
C LEU A 262 7.44 0.41 -17.32
N ASP A 263 7.89 -0.76 -16.92
CA ASP A 263 8.04 -1.96 -17.74
C ASP A 263 6.69 -2.61 -18.03
N ASP A 264 5.81 -2.68 -17.03
CA ASP A 264 4.42 -3.13 -17.21
C ASP A 264 3.59 -2.10 -18.00
N GLY A 265 3.70 -0.82 -17.62
CA GLY A 265 3.16 0.30 -18.41
C GLY A 265 1.63 0.43 -18.39
N THR A 266 0.94 -0.25 -17.48
CA THR A 266 -0.52 -0.13 -17.32
C THR A 266 -0.91 0.97 -16.34
N ILE A 267 -2.16 1.45 -16.47
CA ILE A 267 -2.75 2.42 -15.51
C ILE A 267 -2.72 1.85 -14.09
N ASP A 268 -3.07 0.57 -13.94
CA ASP A 268 -3.17 -0.08 -12.63
C ASP A 268 -1.82 -0.16 -11.92
N THR A 269 -0.75 -0.51 -12.63
CA THR A 269 0.59 -0.54 -12.03
C THR A 269 1.14 0.85 -11.73
N PHE A 270 0.86 1.86 -12.57
CA PHE A 270 1.21 3.24 -12.26
C PHE A 270 0.50 3.76 -11.00
N LEU A 271 -0.81 3.57 -10.89
CA LEU A 271 -1.56 3.99 -9.70
C LEU A 271 -1.11 3.23 -8.44
N THR A 272 -0.89 1.93 -8.56
CA THR A 272 -0.41 1.09 -7.45
C THR A 272 0.96 1.55 -6.97
N TYR A 273 1.89 1.82 -7.89
CA TYR A 273 3.19 2.37 -7.55
C TYR A 273 3.06 3.76 -6.91
N LEU A 274 2.36 4.72 -7.54
CA LEU A 274 2.32 6.09 -7.06
C LEU A 274 1.63 6.22 -5.69
N ASN A 275 0.53 5.49 -5.47
CA ASN A 275 -0.25 5.57 -4.23
C ASN A 275 0.30 4.69 -3.10
N HIS A 276 1.06 3.63 -3.43
CA HIS A 276 1.52 2.66 -2.45
C HIS A 276 2.99 2.30 -2.61
N GLY A 277 3.39 1.78 -3.78
CA GLY A 277 4.73 1.25 -4.03
C GLY A 277 5.86 2.26 -3.80
N LEU A 278 5.63 3.54 -4.11
CA LEU A 278 6.56 4.64 -3.87
C LEU A 278 6.90 4.77 -2.38
N TYR A 279 5.90 4.65 -1.50
CA TYR A 279 6.09 4.81 -0.06
C TYR A 279 6.74 3.58 0.57
N VAL A 280 6.41 2.38 0.06
CA VAL A 280 7.15 1.14 0.39
C VAL A 280 8.62 1.32 0.02
N ALA A 281 8.90 1.70 -1.22
CA ALA A 281 10.26 1.83 -1.73
C ALA A 281 11.08 2.91 -1.00
N ARG A 282 10.47 4.06 -0.70
CA ARG A 282 11.12 5.10 0.12
C ARG A 282 11.43 4.62 1.53
N ALA A 283 10.57 3.80 2.13
CA ALA A 283 10.84 3.23 3.45
C ALA A 283 12.04 2.27 3.42
N LEU A 284 12.19 1.48 2.34
CA LEU A 284 13.35 0.61 2.13
C LEU A 284 14.63 1.43 1.94
N ASP A 285 14.60 2.45 1.09
CA ASP A 285 15.74 3.36 0.89
C ASP A 285 16.15 4.07 2.19
N ALA A 286 15.17 4.46 3.01
CA ALA A 286 15.44 5.07 4.32
C ALA A 286 16.10 4.07 5.30
N CYS A 287 15.70 2.80 5.28
CA CYS A 287 16.31 1.74 6.10
C CYS A 287 17.79 1.54 5.75
N GLU A 288 18.11 1.42 4.46
CA GLU A 288 19.49 1.21 3.99
C GLU A 288 20.42 2.40 4.31
N SER A 289 19.86 3.60 4.47
CA SER A 289 20.63 4.82 4.75
C SER A 289 21.05 4.99 6.22
N GLN A 290 20.53 4.17 7.15
CA GLN A 290 20.84 4.28 8.57
C GLN A 290 22.21 3.65 8.89
N PRO A 291 23.09 4.34 9.64
CA PRO A 291 24.36 3.75 10.05
C PRO A 291 24.13 2.61 11.06
N ALA A 292 24.81 1.49 10.82
CA ALA A 292 24.84 0.31 11.70
C ALA A 292 25.38 0.61 13.12
#